data_AF-A0A2S1H4E3-F1
#
_entry.id   AF-A0A2S1H4E3-F1
#
_cell.length_a   1.000
_cell.length_b   1.000
_cell.length_c   1.000
_cell.angle_alpha   90.00
_cell.angle_beta   90.00
_cell.angle_gamma   90.00
#
_symmetry.space_group_name_H-M   'P 1'
#
loop_
_entity.id
_entity.type
_entity.pdbx_description
1 polymer ?
#
loop_
_entity_poly.entity_id
_entity_poly.type
_entity_poly.pdbx_seq_one_letter_code
_entity_poly.pdbx_strand_id
1 'polypeptide(L)'
;MEDVIIFFVIFCLAFIPFLLFLRGFFIQWRLRKALKRGLKENRQHIGNVKGYKSGEFEIYKRVYNDALYRTKYLKLFKSPIKLQKQLNNELNRMVQNPFSKFFSWCLIRVKGLCSLVLLLASLLFGSMAMDEWKAADLQLPTLDPNMTIAMKQTADVSLDGLLQFFKDSPAKLQSFNYEALSQKADPVDPVYANYDMPENIASPEELGQAIVAQLTNFEPQFNLTVDTSSMPMVQMQERAFEWMEQEEPYISRMRQKISYKYYDYGTVNDVQYTVSYDLAPEKHALMLGKVKQIVANMPTGLADVEKVKYVNDYLVSQTVYNLNSADNPYTPYSILINGEGVCQGYALAAYLLLKEMDFEVRFVTGDAIPVGGHAWNLVKVDGEWYHLDTTWNDPIPDQGKNIRYDYFLLADATISQDHVWDTSLYPATSTTDYY
;
A
#
# COMPACT_ATOMS: atom_id res chain seq x y z
N MET A 1 20.66 -51.80 -9.98
CA MET A 1 19.49 -50.88 -10.02
C MET A 1 19.72 -49.69 -9.09
N GLU A 2 20.38 -49.94 -7.97
CA GLU A 2 20.64 -49.02 -6.88
C GLU A 2 21.77 -48.00 -7.21
N ASP A 3 22.79 -48.37 -8.00
CA ASP A 3 23.82 -47.44 -8.54
C ASP A 3 23.24 -46.35 -9.45
N VAL A 4 22.26 -46.73 -10.27
CA VAL A 4 21.57 -45.82 -11.18
C VAL A 4 20.72 -44.82 -10.39
N ILE A 5 20.13 -45.26 -9.28
CA ILE A 5 19.35 -44.41 -8.39
C ILE A 5 20.25 -43.35 -7.74
N ILE A 6 21.47 -43.70 -7.33
CA ILE A 6 22.36 -42.75 -6.65
C ILE A 6 23.07 -41.78 -7.59
N PHE A 7 23.47 -42.25 -8.78
CA PHE A 7 23.87 -41.34 -9.85
C PHE A 7 22.74 -40.36 -10.18
N PHE A 8 21.50 -40.86 -10.28
CA PHE A 8 20.33 -40.02 -10.52
C PHE A 8 20.10 -39.03 -9.37
N VAL A 9 20.28 -39.43 -8.11
CA VAL A 9 20.19 -38.55 -6.94
C VAL A 9 21.26 -37.46 -6.97
N ILE A 10 22.52 -37.79 -7.23
CA ILE A 10 23.63 -36.81 -7.27
C ILE A 10 23.51 -35.88 -8.48
N PHE A 11 23.15 -36.42 -9.63
CA PHE A 11 22.80 -35.63 -10.80
C PHE A 11 21.64 -34.69 -10.47
N CYS A 12 20.56 -35.17 -9.84
CA CYS A 12 19.48 -34.31 -9.38
C CYS A 12 19.95 -33.26 -8.37
N LEU A 13 20.82 -33.62 -7.42
CA LEU A 13 21.36 -32.71 -6.39
C LEU A 13 22.17 -31.55 -6.98
N ALA A 14 22.76 -31.70 -8.16
CA ALA A 14 23.54 -30.64 -8.81
C ALA A 14 22.80 -30.01 -10.02
N PHE A 15 21.99 -30.79 -10.74
CA PHE A 15 21.16 -30.34 -11.86
C PHE A 15 19.98 -29.49 -11.38
N ILE A 16 19.36 -29.81 -10.24
CA ILE A 16 18.27 -28.99 -9.67
C ILE A 16 18.79 -27.59 -9.30
N PRO A 17 19.90 -27.42 -8.54
CA PRO A 17 20.51 -26.11 -8.32
C PRO A 17 20.88 -25.37 -9.61
N PHE A 18 21.42 -26.07 -10.62
CA PHE A 18 21.71 -25.49 -11.93
C PHE A 18 20.46 -24.95 -12.61
N LEU A 19 19.36 -25.71 -12.65
CA LEU A 19 18.09 -25.28 -13.22
C LEU A 19 17.48 -24.10 -12.45
N LEU A 20 17.55 -24.12 -11.11
CA LEU A 20 17.11 -23.01 -10.26
C LEU A 20 17.93 -21.74 -10.53
N PHE A 21 19.24 -21.89 -10.71
CA PHE A 21 20.13 -20.80 -11.05
C PHE A 21 19.83 -20.23 -12.44
N LEU A 22 19.68 -21.10 -13.44
CA LEU A 22 19.36 -20.73 -14.82
C LEU A 22 18.01 -20.00 -14.89
N ARG A 23 17.01 -20.49 -14.15
CA ARG A 23 15.71 -19.83 -13.98
C ARG A 23 15.87 -18.44 -13.37
N GLY A 24 16.63 -18.31 -12.29
CA GLY A 24 16.93 -17.02 -11.66
C GLY A 24 17.60 -16.03 -12.61
N PHE A 25 18.55 -16.51 -13.42
CA PHE A 25 19.22 -15.74 -14.45
C PHE A 25 18.25 -15.21 -15.51
N PHE A 26 17.40 -16.06 -16.09
CA PHE A 26 16.46 -15.64 -17.12
C PHE A 26 15.40 -14.67 -16.61
N ILE A 27 14.93 -14.83 -15.37
CA ILE A 27 14.03 -13.87 -14.70
C ILE A 27 14.72 -12.51 -14.61
N GLN A 28 15.96 -12.46 -14.08
CA GLN A 28 16.71 -11.20 -13.93
C GLN A 28 16.99 -10.55 -15.29
N TRP A 29 17.35 -11.33 -16.31
CA TRP A 29 17.59 -10.84 -17.66
C TRP A 29 16.33 -10.22 -18.27
N ARG A 30 15.17 -10.86 -18.14
CA ARG A 30 13.88 -10.35 -18.65
C ARG A 30 13.47 -9.04 -17.97
N LEU A 31 13.57 -8.97 -16.64
CA LEU A 31 13.29 -7.73 -15.87
C LEU A 31 14.17 -6.58 -16.34
N ARG A 32 15.48 -6.79 -16.45
CA ARG A 32 16.42 -5.76 -16.91
C ARG A 32 16.18 -5.34 -18.35
N LYS A 33 15.83 -6.28 -19.24
CA LYS A 33 15.50 -5.96 -20.63
C LYS A 33 14.29 -5.04 -20.71
N ALA A 34 13.27 -5.29 -19.89
CA ALA A 34 12.09 -4.44 -19.79
C ALA A 34 12.43 -3.04 -19.26
N LEU A 35 13.16 -2.95 -18.14
CA LEU A 35 13.60 -1.66 -17.57
C LEU A 35 14.47 -0.83 -18.53
N LYS A 36 15.46 -1.46 -19.19
CA LYS A 36 16.31 -0.77 -20.17
C LYS A 36 15.50 -0.21 -21.34
N ARG A 37 14.46 -0.93 -21.76
CA ARG A 37 13.56 -0.47 -22.81
C ARG A 37 12.78 0.77 -22.34
N GLY A 38 12.11 0.68 -21.19
CA GLY A 38 11.37 1.82 -20.63
C GLY A 38 12.25 3.05 -20.41
N LEU A 39 13.46 2.88 -19.85
CA LEU A 39 14.43 3.98 -19.69
C LEU A 39 14.88 4.58 -21.03
N LYS A 40 15.02 3.76 -22.07
CA LYS A 40 15.40 4.23 -23.42
C LYS A 40 14.25 5.01 -24.06
N GLU A 41 13.03 4.50 -23.97
CA GLU A 41 11.82 5.13 -24.51
C GLU A 41 11.54 6.49 -23.84
N ASN A 42 11.89 6.65 -22.55
CA ASN A 42 11.70 7.89 -21.81
C ASN A 42 12.96 8.77 -21.70
N ARG A 43 14.05 8.46 -22.43
CA ARG A 43 15.37 9.12 -22.24
C ARG A 43 15.32 10.64 -22.35
N GLN A 44 14.58 11.18 -23.33
CA GLN A 44 14.45 12.62 -23.53
C GLN A 44 13.69 13.26 -22.37
N HIS A 45 12.56 12.66 -21.97
CA HIS A 45 11.78 13.14 -20.83
C HIS A 45 12.60 13.12 -19.53
N ILE A 46 13.39 12.06 -19.28
CA ILE A 46 14.30 11.97 -18.11
C ILE A 46 15.29 13.14 -18.10
N GLY A 47 15.81 13.53 -19.27
CA GLY A 47 16.69 14.69 -19.38
C GLY A 47 15.97 16.01 -19.05
N ASN A 48 14.72 16.15 -19.48
CA ASN A 48 13.93 17.37 -19.30
C ASN A 48 13.48 17.59 -17.85
N VAL A 49 13.19 16.52 -17.09
CA VAL A 49 12.73 16.62 -15.70
C VAL A 49 13.86 16.56 -14.69
N LYS A 50 15.12 16.53 -15.12
CA LYS A 50 16.26 16.32 -14.22
C LYS A 50 16.33 17.48 -13.22
N GLY A 51 16.22 17.17 -11.93
CA GLY A 51 16.13 18.17 -10.86
C GLY A 51 14.71 18.57 -10.47
N TYR A 52 13.69 18.18 -11.25
CA TYR A 52 12.28 18.39 -10.94
C TYR A 52 11.67 17.10 -10.38
N LYS A 53 11.49 17.03 -9.05
CA LYS A 53 11.28 15.76 -8.34
C LYS A 53 9.97 15.04 -8.64
N SER A 54 8.88 15.76 -8.85
CA SER A 54 7.61 15.20 -9.32
C SER A 54 7.71 14.67 -10.74
N GLY A 55 8.37 15.42 -11.64
CA GLY A 55 8.66 14.94 -13.00
C GLY A 55 9.52 13.67 -13.00
N GLU A 56 10.55 13.61 -12.14
CA GLU A 56 11.35 12.40 -11.95
C GLU A 56 10.50 11.23 -11.44
N PHE A 57 9.66 11.45 -10.43
CA PHE A 57 8.74 10.46 -9.87
C PHE A 57 7.84 9.86 -10.97
N GLU A 58 7.18 10.71 -11.76
CA GLU A 58 6.22 10.26 -12.76
C GLU A 58 6.86 9.50 -13.92
N ILE A 59 8.04 9.91 -14.36
CA ILE A 59 8.76 9.17 -15.40
C ILE A 59 9.21 7.81 -14.87
N TYR A 60 9.80 7.74 -13.68
CA TYR A 60 10.27 6.47 -13.14
C TYR A 60 9.12 5.53 -12.79
N LYS A 61 7.97 6.06 -12.33
CA LYS A 61 6.71 5.34 -12.17
C LYS A 61 6.25 4.71 -13.49
N ARG A 62 6.26 5.49 -14.59
CA ARG A 62 5.92 4.97 -15.92
C ARG A 62 6.86 3.85 -16.38
N VAL A 63 8.18 4.04 -16.20
CA VAL A 63 9.20 3.03 -16.53
C VAL A 63 8.99 1.75 -15.72
N TYR A 64 8.74 1.89 -14.42
CA TYR A 64 8.49 0.77 -13.51
C TYR A 64 7.22 0.01 -13.90
N ASN A 65 6.11 0.71 -14.13
CA ASN A 65 4.82 0.12 -14.47
C ASN A 65 4.85 -0.59 -15.83
N ASP A 66 5.50 -0.01 -16.85
CA ASP A 66 5.70 -0.66 -18.15
C ASP A 66 6.53 -1.95 -17.99
N ALA A 67 7.59 -1.91 -17.18
CA ALA A 67 8.41 -3.10 -16.94
C ALA A 67 7.65 -4.18 -16.16
N LEU A 68 6.83 -3.80 -15.18
CA LEU A 68 5.98 -4.71 -14.42
C LEU A 68 4.94 -5.37 -15.33
N TYR A 69 4.28 -4.59 -16.20
CA TYR A 69 3.32 -5.09 -17.18
C TYR A 69 3.97 -6.10 -18.14
N ARG A 70 5.10 -5.74 -18.74
CA ARG A 70 5.84 -6.61 -19.68
C ARG A 70 6.39 -7.88 -19.04
N THR A 71 6.50 -7.92 -17.71
CA THR A 71 7.01 -9.08 -16.98
C THR A 71 5.95 -9.78 -16.14
N LYS A 72 4.66 -9.42 -16.29
CA LYS A 72 3.53 -9.99 -15.53
C LYS A 72 3.47 -11.52 -15.62
N TYR A 73 3.78 -12.12 -16.76
CA TYR A 73 3.79 -13.58 -16.93
C TYR A 73 4.84 -14.29 -16.04
N LEU A 74 5.85 -13.58 -15.53
CA LEU A 74 6.81 -14.15 -14.58
C LEU A 74 6.19 -14.46 -13.22
N LYS A 75 4.97 -13.98 -12.94
CA LYS A 75 4.19 -14.37 -11.74
C LYS A 75 3.93 -15.88 -11.66
N LEU A 76 3.90 -16.58 -12.80
CA LEU A 76 3.82 -18.05 -12.85
C LEU A 76 5.04 -18.74 -12.21
N PHE A 77 6.17 -18.03 -12.11
CA PHE A 77 7.44 -18.55 -11.64
C PHE A 77 7.95 -17.87 -10.38
N LYS A 78 7.32 -16.79 -9.91
CA LYS A 78 7.76 -16.05 -8.74
C LYS A 78 6.59 -15.29 -8.13
N SER A 79 6.50 -15.24 -6.81
CA SER A 79 5.44 -14.47 -6.17
C SER A 79 5.49 -12.99 -6.60
N PRO A 80 4.33 -12.32 -6.77
CA PRO A 80 4.25 -10.93 -7.22
C PRO A 80 5.14 -9.97 -6.42
N ILE A 81 5.10 -10.09 -5.10
CA ILE A 81 5.89 -9.27 -4.15
C ILE A 81 7.40 -9.42 -4.42
N LYS A 82 7.89 -10.66 -4.56
CA LYS A 82 9.32 -10.92 -4.81
C LYS A 82 9.75 -10.50 -6.22
N LEU A 83 8.82 -10.38 -7.16
CA LEU A 83 9.08 -9.88 -8.51
C LEU A 83 9.20 -8.36 -8.51
N GLN A 84 8.24 -7.66 -7.89
CA GLN A 84 8.24 -6.20 -7.73
C GLN A 84 9.48 -5.71 -6.97
N LYS A 85 9.80 -6.33 -5.82
CA LYS A 85 11.04 -6.01 -5.07
C LYS A 85 12.31 -6.17 -5.90
N GLN A 86 12.37 -7.21 -6.73
CA GLN A 86 13.51 -7.40 -7.63
C GLN A 86 13.55 -6.35 -8.74
N LEU A 87 12.39 -5.99 -9.31
CA LEU A 87 12.27 -4.92 -10.30
C LEU A 87 12.71 -3.57 -9.73
N ASN A 88 12.25 -3.24 -8.52
CA ASN A 88 12.61 -2.01 -7.81
C ASN A 88 14.13 -1.92 -7.57
N ASN A 89 14.74 -2.97 -7.03
CA ASN A 89 16.19 -3.05 -6.81
C ASN A 89 17.00 -2.88 -8.10
N GLU A 90 16.52 -3.42 -9.22
CA GLU A 90 17.20 -3.28 -10.50
C GLU A 90 17.03 -1.87 -11.09
N LEU A 91 15.85 -1.25 -10.97
CA LEU A 91 15.64 0.13 -11.41
C LEU A 91 16.49 1.10 -10.57
N ASN A 92 16.52 0.96 -9.24
CA ASN A 92 17.40 1.72 -8.35
C ASN A 92 18.86 1.69 -8.79
N ARG A 93 19.39 0.49 -9.04
CA ARG A 93 20.78 0.33 -9.52
C ARG A 93 21.00 1.06 -10.84
N MET A 94 20.04 1.02 -11.76
CA MET A 94 20.15 1.66 -13.07
C MET A 94 20.06 3.18 -13.03
N VAL A 95 19.29 3.73 -12.08
CA VAL A 95 19.10 5.18 -11.90
C VAL A 95 20.26 5.79 -11.13
N GLN A 96 20.69 5.17 -10.02
CA GLN A 96 21.65 5.77 -9.10
C GLN A 96 23.12 5.68 -9.53
N ASN A 97 23.53 4.68 -10.33
CA ASN A 97 24.95 4.48 -10.63
C ASN A 97 25.23 4.09 -12.10
N PRO A 98 25.98 4.89 -12.87
CA PRO A 98 26.35 4.55 -14.24
C PRO A 98 27.31 3.34 -14.36
N PHE A 99 28.18 3.10 -13.36
CA PHE A 99 29.07 1.93 -13.30
C PHE A 99 28.33 0.63 -12.97
N SER A 100 27.13 0.70 -12.38
CA SER A 100 26.32 -0.50 -12.12
C SER A 100 25.97 -1.22 -13.42
N LYS A 101 25.84 -0.50 -14.55
CA LYS A 101 25.59 -1.09 -15.89
C LYS A 101 26.71 -2.05 -16.29
N PHE A 102 27.95 -1.74 -15.94
CA PHE A 102 29.14 -2.54 -16.23
C PHE A 102 29.25 -3.75 -15.28
N PHE A 103 29.15 -3.52 -13.96
CA PHE A 103 29.19 -4.61 -12.97
C PHE A 103 28.04 -5.61 -13.15
N SER A 104 26.87 -5.10 -13.52
CA SER A 104 25.66 -5.86 -13.86
C SER A 104 25.85 -6.75 -15.10
N TRP A 105 26.55 -6.25 -16.13
CA TRP A 105 26.94 -7.03 -17.31
C TRP A 105 27.96 -8.12 -16.94
N CYS A 106 28.93 -7.79 -16.07
CA CYS A 106 29.94 -8.73 -15.59
C CYS A 106 29.32 -9.84 -14.73
N LEU A 107 28.41 -9.50 -13.81
CA LEU A 107 27.73 -10.46 -12.94
C LEU A 107 26.91 -11.48 -13.75
N ILE A 108 26.28 -11.06 -14.85
CA ILE A 108 25.54 -11.95 -15.78
C ILE A 108 26.49 -12.96 -16.43
N ARG A 109 27.64 -12.50 -16.91
CA ARG A 109 28.66 -13.35 -17.54
C ARG A 109 29.28 -14.32 -16.53
N VAL A 110 29.65 -13.83 -15.35
CA VAL A 110 30.21 -14.64 -14.26
C VAL A 110 29.20 -15.67 -13.78
N LYS A 111 27.94 -15.28 -13.56
CA LYS A 111 26.86 -16.21 -13.18
C LYS A 111 26.62 -17.28 -14.25
N GLY A 112 26.61 -16.91 -15.53
CA GLY A 112 26.54 -17.87 -16.64
C GLY A 112 27.72 -18.84 -16.65
N LEU A 113 28.94 -18.34 -16.44
CA LEU A 113 30.16 -19.17 -16.32
C LEU A 113 30.09 -20.11 -15.11
N CYS A 114 29.68 -19.63 -13.93
CA CYS A 114 29.51 -20.47 -12.74
C CYS A 114 28.46 -21.55 -12.95
N SER A 115 27.40 -21.28 -13.72
CA SER A 115 26.40 -22.29 -14.09
C SER A 115 27.02 -23.39 -14.95
N LEU A 116 27.85 -23.00 -15.92
CA LEU A 116 28.57 -23.93 -16.80
C LEU A 116 29.56 -24.79 -15.99
N VAL A 117 30.26 -24.18 -15.03
CA VAL A 117 31.19 -24.88 -14.13
C VAL A 117 30.44 -25.84 -13.20
N LEU A 118 29.29 -25.45 -12.65
CA LEU A 118 28.45 -26.34 -11.82
C LEU A 118 27.88 -27.51 -12.62
N LEU A 119 27.50 -27.28 -13.88
CA LEU A 119 27.10 -28.36 -14.80
C LEU A 119 28.26 -29.34 -15.02
N LEU A 120 29.47 -28.84 -15.29
CA LEU A 120 30.65 -29.68 -15.50
C LEU A 120 31.06 -30.43 -14.22
N ALA A 121 31.00 -29.75 -13.07
CA ALA A 121 31.25 -30.38 -11.77
C ALA A 121 30.19 -31.45 -11.44
N SER A 122 28.92 -31.23 -11.78
CA SER A 122 27.86 -32.24 -11.59
C SER A 122 28.12 -33.53 -12.37
N LEU A 123 28.65 -33.41 -13.58
CA LEU A 123 29.01 -34.54 -14.43
C LEU A 123 30.23 -35.28 -13.87
N LEU A 124 31.22 -34.55 -13.36
CA LEU A 124 32.45 -35.11 -12.76
C LEU A 124 32.20 -35.78 -11.40
N PHE A 125 31.51 -35.12 -10.46
CA PHE A 125 31.18 -35.69 -9.15
C PHE A 125 30.21 -36.87 -9.25
N GLY A 126 29.29 -36.85 -10.23
CA GLY A 126 28.45 -38.01 -10.53
C GLY A 126 29.26 -39.26 -10.91
N SER A 127 30.39 -39.09 -11.62
CA SER A 127 31.29 -40.20 -11.93
C SER A 127 32.08 -40.70 -10.72
N MET A 128 32.58 -39.80 -9.86
CA MET A 128 33.39 -40.17 -8.69
C MET A 128 32.57 -40.80 -7.56
N ALA A 129 31.34 -40.31 -7.34
CA ALA A 129 30.48 -40.85 -6.29
C ALA A 129 29.90 -42.24 -6.63
N MET A 130 29.80 -42.60 -7.92
CA MET A 130 29.53 -43.99 -8.31
C MET A 130 30.67 -44.94 -7.90
N ASP A 131 31.91 -44.45 -7.84
CA ASP A 131 33.07 -45.27 -7.45
C ASP A 131 33.14 -45.43 -5.92
N GLU A 132 32.83 -44.39 -5.13
CA GLU A 132 32.79 -44.47 -3.67
C GLU A 132 31.56 -45.19 -3.12
N TRP A 133 30.40 -45.09 -3.79
CA TRP A 133 29.17 -45.72 -3.30
C TRP A 133 29.17 -47.26 -3.42
N LYS A 134 29.83 -47.81 -4.44
CA LYS A 134 30.12 -49.26 -4.52
C LYS A 134 30.86 -49.80 -3.29
N ALA A 135 31.48 -48.93 -2.49
CA ALA A 135 32.28 -49.29 -1.34
C ALA A 135 31.57 -49.15 0.02
N ALA A 136 30.32 -48.67 0.09
CA ALA A 136 29.66 -48.37 1.37
C ALA A 136 28.26 -48.98 1.49
N ASP A 137 28.03 -49.76 2.56
CA ASP A 137 26.78 -50.45 2.85
C ASP A 137 26.03 -49.75 4.00
N LEU A 138 24.84 -49.17 3.75
CA LEU A 138 24.05 -48.51 4.80
C LEU A 138 22.54 -48.47 4.50
N GLN A 139 21.72 -48.78 5.51
CA GLN A 139 20.25 -48.72 5.49
C GLN A 139 19.69 -47.48 6.21
N LEU A 140 18.57 -46.94 5.73
CA LEU A 140 17.87 -45.76 6.28
C LEU A 140 16.47 -46.11 6.82
N PRO A 141 15.95 -45.40 7.85
CA PRO A 141 14.62 -45.62 8.40
C PRO A 141 13.53 -44.77 7.73
N THR A 142 12.29 -45.28 7.75
CA THR A 142 11.08 -44.70 7.13
C THR A 142 10.23 -43.89 8.13
N LEU A 143 9.55 -42.85 7.62
CA LEU A 143 8.62 -41.99 8.38
C LEU A 143 7.17 -42.52 8.37
N ASP A 144 6.44 -42.24 9.44
CA ASP A 144 5.06 -42.69 9.74
C ASP A 144 4.00 -42.06 8.79
N PRO A 145 3.08 -42.84 8.19
CA PRO A 145 2.08 -42.35 7.23
C PRO A 145 0.87 -41.58 7.81
N ASN A 146 0.71 -41.48 9.13
CA ASN A 146 -0.59 -41.12 9.74
C ASN A 146 -0.79 -39.65 10.15
N MET A 147 -0.30 -38.68 9.37
CA MET A 147 -0.54 -37.27 9.67
C MET A 147 -1.78 -36.72 8.95
N THR A 148 -2.81 -36.30 9.70
CA THR A 148 -4.07 -35.73 9.15
C THR A 148 -4.41 -34.39 9.81
N ILE A 149 -4.84 -33.39 9.01
CA ILE A 149 -5.30 -32.06 9.45
C ILE A 149 -6.78 -31.90 9.06
N ALA A 150 -7.60 -31.31 9.93
CA ALA A 150 -9.00 -30.96 9.66
C ALA A 150 -9.29 -29.49 9.96
N MET A 151 -10.18 -28.85 9.18
CA MET A 151 -10.72 -27.51 9.39
C MET A 151 -12.24 -27.49 9.31
N LYS A 152 -12.89 -26.57 10.03
CA LYS A 152 -14.32 -26.22 9.85
C LYS A 152 -14.60 -24.74 10.16
N GLN A 153 -15.33 -24.09 9.24
CA GLN A 153 -15.99 -22.75 9.25
C GLN A 153 -17.05 -22.61 10.38
N THR A 154 -17.57 -21.45 10.84
CA THR A 154 -18.03 -20.17 10.22
C THR A 154 -17.97 -18.98 11.21
N ALA A 155 -18.11 -17.77 10.66
CA ALA A 155 -18.04 -16.43 11.27
C ALA A 155 -18.81 -16.18 12.57
N ASP A 156 -18.04 -15.72 13.57
CA ASP A 156 -18.39 -14.72 14.59
C ASP A 156 -17.07 -13.98 14.83
N VAL A 157 -17.04 -12.64 14.79
CA VAL A 157 -15.77 -11.89 14.91
C VAL A 157 -15.30 -11.94 16.36
N SER A 158 -14.63 -13.03 16.72
CA SER A 158 -13.96 -13.17 18.01
C SER A 158 -12.49 -12.75 17.90
N LEU A 159 -11.96 -12.27 19.02
CA LEU A 159 -10.53 -12.01 19.22
C LEU A 159 -9.67 -13.19 18.75
N ASP A 160 -10.16 -14.42 18.86
CA ASP A 160 -9.49 -15.64 18.40
C ASP A 160 -9.32 -15.71 16.87
N GLY A 161 -10.27 -15.17 16.10
CA GLY A 161 -10.16 -15.07 14.64
C GLY A 161 -9.09 -14.08 14.19
N LEU A 162 -8.98 -12.95 14.90
CA LEU A 162 -7.90 -11.97 14.72
C LEU A 162 -6.53 -12.60 15.04
N LEU A 163 -6.43 -13.31 16.18
CA LEU A 163 -5.22 -14.00 16.62
C LEU A 163 -4.75 -15.08 15.62
N GLN A 164 -5.68 -15.79 14.97
CA GLN A 164 -5.35 -16.84 14.01
C GLN A 164 -4.78 -16.26 12.69
N PHE A 165 -5.34 -15.16 12.18
CA PHE A 165 -4.81 -14.45 11.01
C PHE A 165 -3.36 -13.97 11.22
N PHE A 166 -3.03 -13.49 12.42
CA PHE A 166 -1.67 -13.07 12.77
C PHE A 166 -0.68 -14.23 12.83
N LYS A 167 -1.10 -15.38 13.35
CA LYS A 167 -0.28 -16.61 13.42
C LYS A 167 0.07 -17.15 12.03
N ASP A 168 -0.81 -16.95 11.05
CA ASP A 168 -0.65 -17.49 9.69
C ASP A 168 0.17 -16.57 8.75
N SER A 169 0.53 -15.35 9.17
CA SER A 169 1.30 -14.37 8.37
C SER A 169 2.44 -13.64 9.10
N PRO A 170 3.37 -14.35 9.77
CA PRO A 170 4.37 -13.76 10.68
C PRO A 170 5.42 -12.84 10.01
N ALA A 171 5.58 -12.90 8.69
CA ALA A 171 6.63 -12.14 7.98
C ALA A 171 6.29 -10.66 7.71
N LYS A 172 5.03 -10.23 7.89
CA LYS A 172 4.57 -8.85 7.59
C LYS A 172 4.40 -7.95 8.82
N LEU A 173 4.57 -8.47 10.03
CA LEU A 173 4.11 -7.82 11.26
C LEU A 173 5.17 -7.71 12.36
N GLN A 174 6.47 -7.80 12.02
CA GLN A 174 7.55 -7.83 13.01
C GLN A 174 7.61 -6.61 13.96
N SER A 175 6.83 -5.54 13.72
CA SER A 175 6.72 -4.37 14.59
C SER A 175 5.32 -4.15 15.21
N PHE A 176 4.30 -4.96 14.89
CA PHE A 176 2.94 -4.81 15.41
C PHE A 176 2.69 -5.81 16.56
N ASN A 177 2.81 -5.35 17.81
CA ASN A 177 2.56 -6.18 18.99
C ASN A 177 1.05 -6.26 19.29
N TYR A 178 0.37 -7.15 18.56
CA TYR A 178 -1.08 -7.37 18.70
C TYR A 178 -1.45 -7.95 20.07
N GLU A 179 -0.56 -8.71 20.72
CA GLU A 179 -0.82 -9.34 22.02
C GLU A 179 -0.99 -8.28 23.12
N ALA A 180 -0.21 -7.20 23.08
CA ALA A 180 -0.37 -6.07 24.00
C ALA A 180 -1.69 -5.30 23.81
N LEU A 181 -2.20 -5.22 22.58
CA LEU A 181 -3.50 -4.61 22.29
C LEU A 181 -4.66 -5.50 22.75
N SER A 182 -4.54 -6.82 22.56
CA SER A 182 -5.56 -7.80 22.98
C SER A 182 -5.77 -7.91 24.51
N GLN A 183 -4.80 -7.41 25.29
CA GLN A 183 -4.85 -7.39 26.76
C GLN A 183 -5.50 -6.12 27.34
N LYS A 184 -5.69 -5.07 26.53
CA LYS A 184 -6.50 -3.90 26.93
C LYS A 184 -7.97 -4.23 26.69
N ALA A 185 -8.75 -4.27 27.76
CA ALA A 185 -10.19 -4.53 27.72
C ALA A 185 -11.02 -3.35 27.17
N ASP A 186 -10.37 -2.33 26.62
CA ASP A 186 -11.03 -1.14 26.10
C ASP A 186 -11.50 -1.41 24.66
N PRO A 187 -12.76 -1.06 24.32
CA PRO A 187 -13.16 -0.98 22.92
C PRO A 187 -12.16 -0.12 22.16
N VAL A 188 -11.79 -0.52 20.94
CA VAL A 188 -10.97 0.36 20.09
C VAL A 188 -11.82 1.56 19.73
N ASP A 189 -11.68 2.65 20.49
CA ASP A 189 -12.35 3.91 20.17
C ASP A 189 -11.95 4.30 18.74
N PRO A 190 -12.92 4.57 17.85
CA PRO A 190 -12.62 4.97 16.49
C PRO A 190 -11.72 6.21 16.49
N VAL A 191 -10.79 6.29 15.53
CA VAL A 191 -9.90 7.46 15.31
C VAL A 191 -10.69 8.68 14.82
N TYR A 192 -11.98 8.51 14.53
CA TYR A 192 -12.91 9.50 14.05
C TYR A 192 -14.07 9.65 15.04
N ALA A 193 -14.77 10.79 14.97
CA ALA A 193 -15.85 11.09 15.89
C ALA A 193 -16.97 10.04 15.80
N ASN A 194 -17.44 9.58 16.96
CA ASN A 194 -18.74 8.91 17.02
C ASN A 194 -19.80 9.96 16.73
N TYR A 195 -20.55 9.77 15.65
CA TYR A 195 -21.69 10.61 15.32
C TYR A 195 -22.92 10.01 15.97
N ASP A 196 -23.50 10.75 16.92
CA ASP A 196 -24.84 10.43 17.41
C ASP A 196 -25.84 10.65 16.28
N MET A 197 -26.84 9.77 16.20
CA MET A 197 -27.88 9.88 15.20
C MET A 197 -28.73 11.13 15.50
N PRO A 198 -28.86 12.09 14.56
CA PRO A 198 -29.65 13.29 14.79
C PRO A 198 -31.10 12.94 15.12
N GLU A 199 -31.70 13.63 16.11
CA GLU A 199 -33.11 13.39 16.49
C GLU A 199 -34.09 13.74 15.36
N ASN A 200 -33.74 14.72 14.53
CA ASN A 200 -34.47 15.11 13.33
C ASN A 200 -33.49 15.41 12.19
N ILE A 201 -33.78 14.92 10.99
CA ILE A 201 -32.93 15.11 9.81
C ILE A 201 -33.62 16.11 8.88
N ALA A 202 -33.31 17.40 9.00
CA ALA A 202 -33.99 18.48 8.27
C ALA A 202 -33.04 19.34 7.42
N SER A 203 -31.74 19.03 7.46
CA SER A 203 -30.68 19.74 6.73
C SER A 203 -29.67 18.76 6.09
N PRO A 204 -28.89 19.22 5.10
CA PRO A 204 -27.87 18.38 4.47
C PRO A 204 -26.78 17.91 5.44
N GLU A 205 -26.42 18.74 6.42
CA GLU A 205 -25.43 18.39 7.45
C GLU A 205 -25.95 17.27 8.36
N GLU A 206 -27.17 17.40 8.88
CA GLU A 206 -27.80 16.35 9.69
C GLU A 206 -27.96 15.04 8.89
N LEU A 207 -28.32 15.12 7.61
CA LEU A 207 -28.39 13.94 6.75
C LEU A 207 -27.01 13.31 6.56
N GLY A 208 -25.98 14.12 6.34
CA GLY A 208 -24.59 13.67 6.24
C GLY A 208 -24.12 12.98 7.51
N GLN A 209 -24.35 13.57 8.67
CA GLN A 209 -24.05 13.01 9.99
C GLN A 209 -24.77 11.67 10.22
N ALA A 210 -26.06 11.60 9.90
CA ALA A 210 -26.84 10.37 10.00
C ALA A 210 -26.30 9.25 9.11
N ILE A 211 -25.90 9.57 7.87
CA ILE A 211 -25.26 8.60 6.97
C ILE A 211 -23.91 8.15 7.55
N VAL A 212 -23.06 9.09 8.00
CA VAL A 212 -21.75 8.77 8.58
C VAL A 212 -21.87 7.85 9.80
N ALA A 213 -22.86 8.09 10.67
CA ALA A 213 -23.13 7.22 11.82
C ALA A 213 -23.43 5.77 11.40
N GLN A 214 -24.18 5.57 10.32
CA GLN A 214 -24.49 4.24 9.79
C GLN A 214 -23.27 3.60 9.10
N LEU A 215 -22.53 4.38 8.31
CA LEU A 215 -21.32 3.90 7.62
C LEU A 215 -20.21 3.48 8.60
N THR A 216 -20.09 4.20 9.71
CA THR A 216 -19.18 3.86 10.81
C THR A 216 -19.42 2.46 11.37
N ASN A 217 -20.67 2.03 11.41
CA ASN A 217 -21.08 0.70 11.88
C ASN A 217 -21.02 -0.37 10.76
N PHE A 218 -20.54 -0.03 9.57
CA PHE A 218 -20.50 -0.92 8.40
C PHE A 218 -21.86 -1.47 8.00
N GLU A 219 -22.94 -0.75 8.29
CA GLU A 219 -24.30 -1.18 7.95
C GLU A 219 -24.48 -1.24 6.42
N PRO A 220 -24.75 -2.41 5.83
CA PRO A 220 -24.87 -2.54 4.38
C PRO A 220 -26.19 -1.98 3.85
N GLN A 221 -27.21 -1.88 4.71
CA GLN A 221 -28.53 -1.36 4.39
C GLN A 221 -29.11 -0.67 5.63
N PHE A 222 -29.64 0.53 5.45
CA PHE A 222 -30.30 1.28 6.52
C PHE A 222 -31.33 2.23 5.93
N ASN A 223 -32.28 2.65 6.75
CA ASN A 223 -33.33 3.59 6.37
C ASN A 223 -33.22 4.86 7.21
N LEU A 224 -33.45 6.01 6.60
CA LEU A 224 -33.54 7.32 7.26
C LEU A 224 -34.84 8.00 6.87
N THR A 225 -35.50 8.66 7.82
CA THR A 225 -36.64 9.54 7.55
C THR A 225 -36.13 10.97 7.55
N VAL A 226 -36.35 11.70 6.46
CA VAL A 226 -35.79 13.03 6.21
C VAL A 226 -36.91 14.04 6.03
N ASP A 227 -36.87 15.13 6.78
CA ASP A 227 -37.71 16.30 6.57
C ASP A 227 -37.18 17.10 5.38
N THR A 228 -37.98 17.16 4.32
CA THR A 228 -37.66 17.83 3.04
C THR A 228 -38.44 19.13 2.85
N SER A 229 -39.03 19.66 3.93
CA SER A 229 -39.74 20.95 3.92
C SER A 229 -38.86 22.11 3.42
N SER A 230 -37.55 22.04 3.68
CA SER A 230 -36.58 23.08 3.35
C SER A 230 -36.03 22.97 1.92
N MET A 231 -35.90 21.76 1.38
CA MET A 231 -35.41 21.52 0.02
C MET A 231 -35.75 20.11 -0.49
N PRO A 232 -35.82 19.91 -1.82
CA PRO A 232 -36.08 18.59 -2.41
C PRO A 232 -35.01 17.55 -2.01
N MET A 233 -35.44 16.30 -1.81
CA MET A 233 -34.58 15.18 -1.38
C MET A 233 -33.30 15.02 -2.21
N VAL A 234 -33.37 15.22 -3.53
CA VAL A 234 -32.20 15.08 -4.42
C VAL A 234 -31.12 16.12 -4.08
N GLN A 235 -31.52 17.38 -3.85
CA GLN A 235 -30.59 18.45 -3.47
C GLN A 235 -30.07 18.24 -2.03
N MET A 236 -30.95 17.78 -1.13
CA MET A 236 -30.56 17.40 0.24
C MET A 236 -29.44 16.34 0.21
N GLN A 237 -29.62 15.30 -0.62
CA GLN A 237 -28.65 14.23 -0.77
C GLN A 237 -27.32 14.71 -1.36
N GLU A 238 -27.36 15.47 -2.45
CA GLU A 238 -26.15 15.98 -3.11
C GLU A 238 -25.29 16.79 -2.13
N ARG A 239 -25.93 17.71 -1.40
CA ARG A 239 -25.25 18.54 -0.40
C ARG A 239 -24.78 17.75 0.82
N ALA A 240 -25.53 16.72 1.23
CA ALA A 240 -25.10 15.82 2.30
C ALA A 240 -23.82 15.06 1.91
N PHE A 241 -23.73 14.60 0.66
CA PHE A 241 -22.52 13.96 0.14
C PHE A 241 -21.35 14.94 -0.02
N GLU A 242 -21.60 16.19 -0.44
CA GLU A 242 -20.59 17.25 -0.46
C GLU A 242 -20.04 17.52 0.94
N TRP A 243 -20.93 17.64 1.93
CA TRP A 243 -20.55 17.79 3.34
C TRP A 243 -19.71 16.60 3.82
N MET A 244 -20.11 15.37 3.51
CA MET A 244 -19.33 14.18 3.86
C MET A 244 -17.94 14.16 3.22
N GLU A 245 -17.79 14.58 1.97
CA GLU A 245 -16.45 14.64 1.34
C GLU A 245 -15.55 15.70 1.98
N GLN A 246 -16.11 16.79 2.50
CA GLN A 246 -15.36 17.89 3.11
C GLN A 246 -15.01 17.63 4.58
N GLU A 247 -15.99 17.21 5.37
CA GLU A 247 -15.88 17.08 6.82
C GLU A 247 -15.52 15.65 7.25
N GLU A 248 -15.97 14.64 6.49
CA GLU A 248 -15.75 13.22 6.81
C GLU A 248 -15.12 12.42 5.65
N PRO A 249 -14.00 12.91 5.06
CA PRO A 249 -13.43 12.34 3.84
C PRO A 249 -13.04 10.87 4.01
N TYR A 250 -12.63 10.46 5.21
CA TYR A 250 -12.27 9.06 5.45
C TYR A 250 -13.46 8.11 5.32
N ILE A 251 -14.54 8.39 6.06
CA ILE A 251 -15.78 7.58 5.99
C ILE A 251 -16.36 7.67 4.58
N SER A 252 -16.30 8.85 3.98
CA SER A 252 -16.75 9.08 2.62
C SER A 252 -16.02 8.19 1.60
N ARG A 253 -14.71 7.99 1.76
CA ARG A 253 -13.86 7.19 0.86
C ARG A 253 -13.75 5.71 1.22
N MET A 254 -14.32 5.27 2.35
CA MET A 254 -14.35 3.87 2.74
C MET A 254 -15.41 3.07 1.97
N ARG A 255 -16.45 3.74 1.48
CA ARG A 255 -17.49 3.12 0.66
C ARG A 255 -16.98 2.90 -0.77
N GLN A 256 -17.24 1.71 -1.29
CA GLN A 256 -17.04 1.40 -2.70
C GLN A 256 -18.21 1.93 -3.53
N LYS A 257 -19.44 1.77 -3.02
CA LYS A 257 -20.66 2.24 -3.67
C LYS A 257 -21.71 2.56 -2.63
N ILE A 258 -22.45 3.65 -2.84
CA ILE A 258 -23.69 3.96 -2.14
C ILE A 258 -24.78 4.20 -3.17
N SER A 259 -25.96 3.65 -2.92
CA SER A 259 -27.16 3.90 -3.70
C SER A 259 -28.33 4.07 -2.76
N TYR A 260 -29.31 4.88 -3.18
CA TYR A 260 -30.50 5.11 -2.39
C TYR A 260 -31.75 5.07 -3.25
N LYS A 261 -32.88 4.77 -2.62
CA LYS A 261 -34.23 4.97 -3.13
C LYS A 261 -35.01 5.72 -2.06
N TYR A 262 -35.99 6.51 -2.45
CA TYR A 262 -36.83 7.18 -1.48
C TYR A 262 -38.30 7.12 -1.85
N TYR A 263 -39.14 7.16 -0.83
CA TYR A 263 -40.59 7.34 -0.92
C TYR A 263 -40.92 8.75 -0.44
N ASP A 264 -41.61 9.51 -1.28
CA ASP A 264 -41.95 10.91 -1.04
C ASP A 264 -43.37 11.01 -0.48
N TYR A 265 -43.51 11.61 0.71
CA TYR A 265 -44.78 11.86 1.39
C TYR A 265 -45.11 13.37 1.48
N GLY A 266 -44.52 14.20 0.61
CA GLY A 266 -44.74 15.64 0.50
C GLY A 266 -43.60 16.43 1.14
N THR A 267 -43.60 16.53 2.47
CA THR A 267 -42.55 17.24 3.23
C THR A 267 -41.65 16.30 4.00
N VAL A 268 -41.85 14.99 3.85
CA VAL A 268 -41.08 13.94 4.51
C VAL A 268 -40.78 12.85 3.50
N ASN A 269 -39.54 12.38 3.49
CA ASN A 269 -39.10 11.31 2.62
C ASN A 269 -38.49 10.17 3.44
N ASP A 270 -38.92 8.94 3.19
CA ASP A 270 -38.25 7.75 3.72
C ASP A 270 -37.23 7.27 2.71
N VAL A 271 -35.96 7.23 3.12
CA VAL A 271 -34.82 6.97 2.26
C VAL A 271 -34.18 5.65 2.66
N GLN A 272 -34.15 4.70 1.73
CA GLN A 272 -33.48 3.41 1.89
C GLN A 272 -32.13 3.45 1.20
N TYR A 273 -31.06 3.24 1.97
CA TYR A 273 -29.70 3.14 1.48
C TYR A 273 -29.26 1.68 1.30
N THR A 274 -28.38 1.47 0.33
CA THR A 274 -27.62 0.23 0.15
C THR A 274 -26.17 0.61 -0.15
N VAL A 275 -25.27 0.06 0.65
CA VAL A 275 -23.84 0.40 0.65
C VAL A 275 -23.00 -0.85 0.46
N SER A 276 -21.93 -0.73 -0.32
CA SER A 276 -20.81 -1.68 -0.32
C SER A 276 -19.53 -0.98 0.09
N TYR A 277 -18.68 -1.68 0.84
CA TYR A 277 -17.45 -1.14 1.44
C TYR A 277 -16.21 -1.72 0.78
N ASP A 278 -15.13 -0.93 0.73
CA ASP A 278 -13.81 -1.39 0.25
C ASP A 278 -13.05 -2.22 1.30
N LEU A 279 -13.44 -2.12 2.57
CA LEU A 279 -12.85 -2.84 3.69
C LEU A 279 -13.92 -3.60 4.45
N ALA A 280 -13.55 -4.77 4.97
CA ALA A 280 -14.34 -5.48 5.97
C ALA A 280 -14.12 -4.84 7.36
N PRO A 281 -15.10 -4.92 8.27
CA PRO A 281 -15.01 -4.31 9.61
C PRO A 281 -13.75 -4.71 10.39
N GLU A 282 -13.29 -5.95 10.23
CA GLU A 282 -12.11 -6.48 10.94
C GLU A 282 -10.81 -5.86 10.41
N LYS A 283 -10.73 -5.69 9.08
CA LYS A 283 -9.60 -5.00 8.44
C LYS A 283 -9.57 -3.53 8.84
N HIS A 284 -10.75 -2.92 8.95
CA HIS A 284 -10.89 -1.56 9.42
C HIS A 284 -10.39 -1.39 10.86
N ALA A 285 -10.86 -2.22 11.80
CA ALA A 285 -10.41 -2.22 13.19
C ALA A 285 -8.89 -2.44 13.31
N LEU A 286 -8.33 -3.34 12.51
CA LEU A 286 -6.88 -3.57 12.44
C LEU A 286 -6.12 -2.31 12.01
N MET A 287 -6.61 -1.63 10.99
CA MET A 287 -6.01 -0.40 10.49
C MET A 287 -6.05 0.72 11.53
N LEU A 288 -7.17 0.90 12.24
CA LEU A 288 -7.26 1.88 13.33
C LEU A 288 -6.30 1.53 14.48
N GLY A 289 -6.23 0.26 14.88
CA GLY A 289 -5.25 -0.19 15.88
C GLY A 289 -3.80 0.09 15.44
N LYS A 290 -3.51 -0.03 14.14
CA LYS A 290 -2.20 0.33 13.58
C LYS A 290 -1.93 1.83 13.67
N VAL A 291 -2.91 2.69 13.38
CA VAL A 291 -2.80 4.14 13.55
C VAL A 291 -2.43 4.48 14.99
N LYS A 292 -3.20 4.00 15.98
CA LYS A 292 -2.91 4.25 17.41
C LYS A 292 -1.53 3.76 17.83
N GLN A 293 -1.13 2.59 17.34
CA GLN A 293 0.19 2.03 17.64
C GLN A 293 1.33 2.89 17.09
N ILE A 294 1.17 3.46 15.89
CA ILE A 294 2.18 4.34 15.29
C ILE A 294 2.30 5.62 16.11
N VAL A 295 1.18 6.26 16.44
CA VAL A 295 1.17 7.49 17.24
C VAL A 295 1.76 7.25 18.64
N ALA A 296 1.39 6.15 19.30
CA ALA A 296 1.91 5.80 20.63
C ALA A 296 3.43 5.52 20.66
N ASN A 297 4.03 5.11 19.53
CA ASN A 297 5.47 4.86 19.39
C ASN A 297 6.26 6.09 18.93
N MET A 298 5.59 7.22 18.68
CA MET A 298 6.25 8.47 18.33
C MET A 298 7.07 8.98 19.54
N PRO A 299 8.28 9.55 19.31
CA PRO A 299 9.03 10.21 20.37
C PRO A 299 8.18 11.27 21.10
N THR A 300 8.32 11.36 22.42
CA THR A 300 7.61 12.37 23.21
C THR A 300 8.31 13.73 23.13
N GLY A 301 7.54 14.81 23.28
CA GLY A 301 8.08 16.18 23.32
C GLY A 301 8.44 16.78 21.97
N LEU A 302 7.99 16.20 20.86
CA LEU A 302 8.16 16.75 19.52
C LEU A 302 7.33 18.03 19.34
N ALA A 303 7.91 19.01 18.65
CA ALA A 303 7.16 20.16 18.12
C ALA A 303 6.18 19.71 17.03
N ASP A 304 5.17 20.52 16.72
CA ASP A 304 4.11 20.14 15.79
C ASP A 304 4.65 19.81 14.39
N VAL A 305 5.58 20.63 13.88
CA VAL A 305 6.29 20.33 12.62
C VAL A 305 7.03 18.97 12.66
N GLU A 306 7.62 18.61 13.80
CA GLU A 306 8.35 17.34 13.94
C GLU A 306 7.40 16.14 14.00
N LYS A 307 6.18 16.30 14.55
CA LYS A 307 5.12 15.28 14.50
C LYS A 307 4.64 15.07 13.06
N VAL A 308 4.39 16.14 12.31
CA VAL A 308 4.02 16.03 10.88
C VAL A 308 5.14 15.37 10.08
N LYS A 309 6.40 15.72 10.37
CA LYS A 309 7.57 15.08 9.78
C LYS A 309 7.64 13.59 10.13
N TYR A 310 7.35 13.21 11.36
CA TYR A 310 7.28 11.79 11.77
C TYR A 310 6.27 11.01 10.94
N VAL A 311 5.08 11.57 10.69
CA VAL A 311 4.06 10.94 9.83
C VAL A 311 4.56 10.78 8.39
N ASN A 312 5.13 11.84 7.79
CA ASN A 312 5.70 11.77 6.45
C ASN A 312 6.79 10.69 6.35
N ASP A 313 7.75 10.71 7.27
CA ASP A 313 8.88 9.78 7.30
C ASP A 313 8.42 8.33 7.50
N TYR A 314 7.43 8.12 8.36
CA TYR A 314 6.84 6.81 8.59
C TYR A 314 6.20 6.27 7.31
N LEU A 315 5.29 7.04 6.71
CA LEU A 315 4.55 6.59 5.52
C LEU A 315 5.48 6.34 4.33
N VAL A 316 6.42 7.26 4.05
CA VAL A 316 7.38 7.11 2.95
C VAL A 316 8.31 5.91 3.18
N SER A 317 8.79 5.70 4.41
CA SER A 317 9.73 4.60 4.66
C SER A 317 9.09 3.21 4.78
N GLN A 318 7.78 3.14 5.03
CA GLN A 318 7.04 1.88 5.23
C GLN A 318 6.17 1.49 4.04
N THR A 319 6.13 2.31 2.99
CA THR A 319 5.21 2.11 1.86
C THR A 319 5.93 2.19 0.53
N VAL A 320 5.42 1.47 -0.46
CA VAL A 320 5.85 1.57 -1.86
C VAL A 320 4.65 1.91 -2.74
N TYR A 321 4.79 2.91 -3.60
CA TYR A 321 3.75 3.22 -4.58
C TYR A 321 3.46 2.04 -5.52
N ASN A 322 2.22 1.52 -5.49
CA ASN A 322 1.80 0.36 -6.29
C ASN A 322 0.29 0.36 -6.57
N LEU A 323 -0.07 0.46 -7.86
CA LEU A 323 -1.45 0.34 -8.36
C LEU A 323 -2.03 -1.08 -8.25
N ASN A 324 -1.19 -2.10 -8.07
CA ASN A 324 -1.59 -3.50 -7.98
C ASN A 324 -1.34 -4.02 -6.56
N SER A 325 -1.83 -3.29 -5.55
CA SER A 325 -1.78 -3.72 -4.16
C SER A 325 -2.60 -4.99 -3.94
N ALA A 326 -2.28 -5.74 -2.89
CA ALA A 326 -3.02 -6.96 -2.51
C ALA A 326 -4.49 -6.68 -2.17
N ASP A 327 -4.73 -5.55 -1.51
CA ASP A 327 -6.06 -4.99 -1.23
C ASP A 327 -6.27 -3.73 -2.08
N ASN A 328 -7.43 -3.09 -1.97
CA ASN A 328 -7.72 -1.88 -2.73
C ASN A 328 -6.63 -0.81 -2.43
N PRO A 329 -5.82 -0.37 -3.44
CA PRO A 329 -4.68 0.51 -3.23
C PRO A 329 -5.07 1.94 -2.81
N TYR A 330 -6.35 2.30 -2.93
CA TYR A 330 -6.90 3.59 -2.54
C TYR A 330 -7.26 3.68 -1.05
N THR A 331 -7.06 2.59 -0.28
CA THR A 331 -7.40 2.54 1.15
C THR A 331 -6.16 2.73 2.03
N PRO A 332 -6.29 3.33 3.23
CA PRO A 332 -5.19 3.43 4.18
C PRO A 332 -4.75 2.05 4.72
N TYR A 333 -5.62 1.04 4.66
CA TYR A 333 -5.25 -0.35 5.00
C TYR A 333 -4.10 -0.85 4.11
N SER A 334 -4.18 -0.60 2.80
CA SER A 334 -3.14 -0.99 1.87
C SER A 334 -1.80 -0.29 2.16
N ILE A 335 -1.84 0.95 2.64
CA ILE A 335 -0.64 1.67 3.08
C ILE A 335 -0.10 1.09 4.40
N LEU A 336 -0.90 1.14 5.47
CA LEU A 336 -0.45 0.90 6.84
C LEU A 336 -0.22 -0.58 7.16
N ILE A 337 -0.92 -1.49 6.47
CA ILE A 337 -0.85 -2.94 6.71
C ILE A 337 -0.09 -3.65 5.58
N ASN A 338 -0.37 -3.32 4.32
CA ASN A 338 0.30 -3.98 3.20
C ASN A 338 1.65 -3.34 2.82
N GLY A 339 1.87 -2.07 3.17
CA GLY A 339 3.05 -1.31 2.76
C GLY A 339 3.05 -0.97 1.27
N GLU A 340 1.87 -0.88 0.66
CA GLU A 340 1.75 -0.59 -0.78
C GLU A 340 0.40 0.06 -1.14
N GLY A 341 0.43 1.16 -1.90
CA GLY A 341 -0.80 1.82 -2.35
C GLY A 341 -0.56 3.00 -3.28
N VAL A 342 -1.57 3.86 -3.44
CA VAL A 342 -1.50 5.06 -4.31
C VAL A 342 -1.92 6.31 -3.56
N CYS A 343 -1.89 7.46 -4.24
CA CYS A 343 -2.05 8.80 -3.65
C CYS A 343 -3.22 8.93 -2.66
N GLN A 344 -4.42 8.46 -3.02
CA GLN A 344 -5.55 8.46 -2.09
C GLN A 344 -5.28 7.67 -0.81
N GLY A 345 -4.68 6.48 -0.92
CA GLY A 345 -4.30 5.68 0.24
C GLY A 345 -3.32 6.41 1.14
N TYR A 346 -2.26 7.00 0.56
CA TYR A 346 -1.26 7.79 1.30
C TYR A 346 -1.91 8.97 2.03
N ALA A 347 -2.74 9.74 1.32
CA ALA A 347 -3.40 10.92 1.88
C ALA A 347 -4.43 10.56 2.97
N LEU A 348 -5.14 9.44 2.85
CA LEU A 348 -6.02 8.95 3.91
C LEU A 348 -5.24 8.41 5.12
N ALA A 349 -4.12 7.74 4.90
CA ALA A 349 -3.27 7.26 5.99
C ALA A 349 -2.63 8.41 6.77
N ALA A 350 -2.14 9.44 6.07
CA ALA A 350 -1.63 10.66 6.69
C ALA A 350 -2.73 11.41 7.44
N TYR A 351 -3.93 11.53 6.84
CA TYR A 351 -5.10 12.11 7.50
C TYR A 351 -5.40 11.43 8.83
N LEU A 352 -5.50 10.10 8.86
CA LEU A 352 -5.81 9.36 10.09
C LEU A 352 -4.71 9.49 11.15
N LEU A 353 -3.44 9.41 10.76
CA LEU A 353 -2.32 9.55 11.70
C LEU A 353 -2.26 10.95 12.34
N LEU A 354 -2.50 11.99 11.54
CA LEU A 354 -2.49 13.37 12.01
C LEU A 354 -3.74 13.70 12.84
N LYS A 355 -4.91 13.16 12.48
CA LYS A 355 -6.13 13.29 13.27
C LYS A 355 -6.01 12.62 14.64
N GLU A 356 -5.38 11.44 14.73
CA GLU A 356 -5.07 10.78 16.01
C GLU A 356 -4.09 11.59 16.87
N MET A 357 -3.35 12.54 16.27
CA MET A 357 -2.47 13.48 16.96
C MET A 357 -3.12 14.85 17.22
N ASP A 358 -4.45 14.96 17.08
CA ASP A 358 -5.24 16.17 17.27
C ASP A 358 -4.92 17.35 16.31
N PHE A 359 -4.35 17.06 15.13
CA PHE A 359 -4.14 18.09 14.12
C PHE A 359 -5.44 18.46 13.39
N GLU A 360 -5.56 19.73 13.02
CA GLU A 360 -6.50 20.16 11.98
C GLU A 360 -5.93 19.76 10.61
N VAL A 361 -6.65 18.88 9.91
CA VAL A 361 -6.24 18.34 8.61
C VAL A 361 -7.40 18.41 7.63
N ARG A 362 -7.11 18.64 6.35
CA ARG A 362 -8.06 18.48 5.24
C ARG A 362 -7.51 17.48 4.23
N PHE A 363 -8.41 16.68 3.68
CA PHE A 363 -8.12 15.80 2.56
C PHE A 363 -8.41 16.55 1.26
N VAL A 364 -7.39 16.70 0.41
CA VAL A 364 -7.48 17.49 -0.82
C VAL A 364 -7.53 16.55 -2.02
N THR A 365 -8.45 16.83 -2.94
CA THR A 365 -8.44 16.22 -4.28
C THR A 365 -8.32 17.28 -5.36
N GLY A 366 -7.64 16.92 -6.43
CA GLY A 366 -7.46 17.78 -7.58
C GLY A 366 -6.71 17.05 -8.68
N ASP A 367 -5.98 17.80 -9.49
CA ASP A 367 -5.12 17.26 -10.53
C ASP A 367 -3.65 17.57 -10.22
N ALA A 368 -2.78 16.60 -10.50
CA ALA A 368 -1.34 16.81 -10.56
C ALA A 368 -0.91 16.85 -12.03
N ILE A 369 -0.15 17.87 -12.44
CA ILE A 369 0.30 18.04 -13.81
C ILE A 369 1.63 17.30 -14.02
N PRO A 370 1.81 16.48 -15.08
CA PRO A 370 0.89 16.21 -16.20
C PRO A 370 0.12 14.88 -16.06
N VAL A 371 -0.18 14.44 -14.83
CA VAL A 371 -0.62 13.09 -14.48
C VAL A 371 -2.14 12.92 -14.59
N GLY A 372 -2.89 13.88 -14.08
CA GLY A 372 -4.34 13.80 -13.85
C GLY A 372 -4.67 13.71 -12.36
N GLY A 373 -5.82 13.11 -12.04
CA GLY A 373 -6.39 13.09 -10.68
C GLY A 373 -5.40 12.65 -9.59
N HIS A 374 -5.33 13.42 -8.52
CA HIS A 374 -4.41 13.25 -7.40
C HIS A 374 -5.07 13.61 -6.06
N ALA A 375 -4.47 13.13 -4.97
CA ALA A 375 -4.95 13.38 -3.62
C ALA A 375 -3.77 13.56 -2.65
N TRP A 376 -3.89 14.56 -1.78
CA TRP A 376 -2.89 14.95 -0.78
C TRP A 376 -3.58 15.57 0.44
N ASN A 377 -2.82 16.18 1.37
CA ASN A 377 -3.37 16.79 2.58
C ASN A 377 -3.04 18.27 2.69
N LEU A 378 -3.89 19.00 3.41
CA LEU A 378 -3.57 20.26 4.07
C LEU A 378 -3.52 19.99 5.58
N VAL A 379 -2.51 20.52 6.26
CA VAL A 379 -2.34 20.38 7.71
C VAL A 379 -2.01 21.74 8.30
N LYS A 380 -2.62 22.04 9.45
CA LYS A 380 -2.35 23.28 10.18
C LYS A 380 -1.18 23.06 11.15
N VAL A 381 -0.13 23.86 11.01
CA VAL A 381 1.08 23.81 11.83
C VAL A 381 1.39 25.23 12.30
N ASP A 382 1.60 25.40 13.60
CA ASP A 382 1.88 26.70 14.23
C ASP A 382 0.87 27.80 13.86
N GLY A 383 -0.40 27.42 13.71
CA GLY A 383 -1.52 28.33 13.41
C GLY A 383 -1.81 28.55 11.92
N GLU A 384 -0.91 28.15 11.03
CA GLU A 384 -1.00 28.37 9.59
C GLU A 384 -1.23 27.06 8.82
N TRP A 385 -1.91 27.12 7.68
CA TRP A 385 -2.16 25.94 6.84
C TRP A 385 -1.03 25.71 5.85
N TYR A 386 -0.70 24.44 5.60
CA TYR A 386 0.31 24.03 4.64
C TYR A 386 -0.07 22.74 3.94
N HIS A 387 0.37 22.59 2.70
CA HIS A 387 0.20 21.36 1.94
C HIS A 387 1.24 20.30 2.32
N LEU A 388 0.78 19.06 2.38
CA LEU A 388 1.60 17.87 2.61
C LEU A 388 1.23 16.81 1.57
N ASP A 389 2.14 16.53 0.64
CA ASP A 389 2.02 15.39 -0.27
C ASP A 389 3.06 14.31 0.07
N THR A 390 2.63 13.36 0.90
CA THR A 390 3.44 12.19 1.29
C THR A 390 3.71 11.25 0.11
N THR A 391 2.91 11.28 -0.95
CA THR A 391 3.09 10.44 -2.14
C THR A 391 4.26 10.91 -2.97
N TRP A 392 4.37 12.23 -3.20
CA TRP A 392 5.48 12.78 -3.98
C TRP A 392 6.75 12.97 -3.17
N ASN A 393 6.65 12.88 -1.84
CA ASN A 393 7.80 12.67 -0.94
C ASN A 393 8.33 11.23 -0.93
N ASP A 394 7.59 10.25 -1.48
CA ASP A 394 8.05 8.87 -1.68
C ASP A 394 8.83 8.74 -3.00
N PRO A 395 10.15 8.51 -2.98
CA PRO A 395 10.92 8.41 -4.22
C PRO A 395 10.58 7.15 -5.01
N ILE A 396 10.38 7.31 -6.33
CA ILE A 396 10.33 6.17 -7.26
C ILE A 396 11.61 6.14 -8.11
N PRO A 397 12.26 4.96 -8.29
CA PRO A 397 12.04 3.68 -7.60
C PRO A 397 12.19 3.79 -6.07
N ASP A 398 11.42 3.00 -5.31
CA ASP A 398 11.40 2.99 -3.83
C ASP A 398 12.83 2.90 -3.28
N GLN A 399 13.21 3.83 -2.40
CA GLN A 399 14.56 3.93 -1.86
C GLN A 399 14.64 3.58 -0.36
N GLY A 400 13.60 2.94 0.19
CA GLY A 400 13.51 2.60 1.60
C GLY A 400 13.54 3.84 2.49
N LYS A 401 14.57 4.00 3.31
CA LYS A 401 14.67 5.10 4.29
C LYS A 401 15.11 6.45 3.70
N ASN A 402 15.39 6.52 2.40
CA ASN A 402 15.73 7.79 1.76
C ASN A 402 14.44 8.56 1.46
N ILE A 403 14.00 9.37 2.41
CA ILE A 403 12.77 10.15 2.33
C ILE A 403 13.05 11.50 1.64
N ARG A 404 12.09 11.99 0.84
CA ARG A 404 12.12 13.35 0.29
C ARG A 404 11.23 14.29 1.10
N TYR A 405 11.46 15.59 0.93
CA TYR A 405 10.72 16.66 1.58
C TYR A 405 10.31 17.77 0.61
N ASP A 406 10.40 17.51 -0.70
CA ASP A 406 10.10 18.51 -1.74
C ASP A 406 8.63 18.97 -1.70
N TYR A 407 7.73 18.16 -1.15
CA TYR A 407 6.31 18.47 -0.96
C TYR A 407 5.90 18.42 0.52
N PHE A 408 6.81 18.83 1.41
CA PHE A 408 6.57 18.89 2.85
C PHE A 408 6.29 20.33 3.29
N LEU A 409 5.08 20.57 3.80
CA LEU A 409 4.62 21.86 4.33
C LEU A 409 4.82 23.05 3.37
N LEU A 410 4.27 22.91 2.16
CA LEU A 410 4.32 23.94 1.13
C LEU A 410 3.14 24.93 1.25
N ALA A 411 3.37 26.16 0.83
CA ALA A 411 2.33 27.15 0.57
C ALA A 411 1.66 26.92 -0.79
N ASP A 412 0.46 27.48 -0.95
CA ASP A 412 -0.32 27.55 -2.19
C ASP A 412 0.56 28.00 -3.37
N ALA A 413 1.35 29.07 -3.17
CA ALA A 413 2.22 29.66 -4.19
C ALA A 413 3.29 28.70 -4.73
N THR A 414 3.71 27.73 -3.93
CA THR A 414 4.71 26.73 -4.33
C THR A 414 4.03 25.52 -4.95
N ILE A 415 3.02 24.94 -4.27
CA ILE A 415 2.41 23.69 -4.75
C ILE A 415 1.56 23.90 -6.02
N SER A 416 1.03 25.11 -6.25
CA SER A 416 0.21 25.41 -7.44
C SER A 416 1.01 25.37 -8.76
N GLN A 417 2.34 25.22 -8.70
CA GLN A 417 3.17 25.05 -9.89
C GLN A 417 2.89 23.73 -10.61
N ASP A 418 2.45 22.70 -9.88
CA ASP A 418 2.11 21.39 -10.45
C ASP A 418 0.88 20.70 -9.85
N HIS A 419 0.23 21.29 -8.84
CA HIS A 419 -1.07 20.87 -8.34
C HIS A 419 -2.15 21.88 -8.67
N VAL A 420 -3.34 21.37 -9.01
CA VAL A 420 -4.53 22.18 -9.28
C VAL A 420 -5.68 21.64 -8.42
N TRP A 421 -6.30 22.51 -7.63
CA TRP A 421 -7.46 22.16 -6.80
C TRP A 421 -8.45 23.33 -6.78
N ASP A 422 -9.67 23.06 -6.34
CA ASP A 422 -10.65 24.11 -6.09
C ASP A 422 -10.33 24.82 -4.76
N THR A 423 -9.62 25.94 -4.87
CA THR A 423 -9.23 26.77 -3.71
C THR A 423 -10.42 27.26 -2.88
N SER A 424 -11.65 27.31 -3.43
CA SER A 424 -12.82 27.76 -2.69
C SER A 424 -13.30 26.78 -1.63
N LEU A 425 -12.87 25.51 -1.71
CA LEU A 425 -13.25 24.43 -0.80
C LEU A 425 -12.30 24.27 0.39
N TYR A 426 -11.17 25.00 0.40
CA TYR A 426 -10.09 24.77 1.35
C TYR A 426 -9.57 26.09 1.95
N PRO A 427 -9.01 26.07 3.18
CA PRO A 427 -8.40 27.25 3.75
C PRO A 427 -7.16 27.66 2.95
N ALA A 428 -6.93 28.98 2.84
CA ALA A 428 -5.69 29.50 2.28
C ALA A 428 -4.49 29.16 3.18
N THR A 429 -3.34 28.89 2.57
CA THR A 429 -2.11 28.60 3.29
C THR A 429 -1.38 29.86 3.76
N SER A 430 -0.28 29.65 4.49
CA SER A 430 0.77 30.66 4.64
C SER A 430 1.22 31.23 3.28
N THR A 431 1.80 32.44 3.29
CA THR A 431 2.35 33.08 2.10
C THR A 431 3.67 32.48 1.63
N THR A 432 4.36 31.72 2.50
CA THR A 432 5.66 31.08 2.21
C THR A 432 5.66 29.64 2.71
N ASP A 433 6.49 28.81 2.09
CA ASP A 433 6.77 27.46 2.60
C ASP A 433 7.28 27.51 4.05
N TYR A 434 7.13 26.42 4.77
CA TYR A 434 7.53 26.36 6.18
C TYR A 434 9.06 26.43 6.37
N TYR A 435 9.85 25.94 5.41
CA TYR A 435 11.31 25.81 5.49
C TYR A 435 12.08 26.73 4.54
#